data_AF-F8PDJ8-F1
#
_entry.id   AF-F8PDJ8-F1
#
_cell.length_a   1.000
_cell.length_b   1.000
_cell.length_c   1.000
_cell.angle_alpha   90.00
_cell.angle_beta   90.00
_cell.angle_gamma   90.00
#
_symmetry.space_group_name_H-M   'P 1'
#
loop_
_entity.id
_entity.type
_entity.pdbx_description
1 polymer ?
#
loop_
_entity_poly.entity_id
_entity_poly.type
_entity_poly.pdbx_seq_one_letter_code
_entity_poly.pdbx_strand_id
1 'polypeptide(L)'
;MQKDALKKAAGRKEELAGHIRAFELCAERSEADIASPKDDLKDKCAPIRCFFLMKKSFWLFQAWKSEKLLADLGNNALSKKPALSPSFAEALSRAKHQLVAEAGGLECWNSLLPFKRTKLELTIEFSMVWTLGQDAYLGLSEAEKHEAEFLGASYGADCEPTPAKAHALNKSSQGAVKAISLASRIFNNKDTYCWYMENRGLVASQFPDMSNVRFQSHTEAAEVVLMDHQAILEFLEFVQDKKGHRKLNLIEVSLYKALHCLKTIMEAVTIVIYDSIVLHPYLKMVWGPGTESLNVLDLGLLHEEPKQHLKLIYTNPKLIFGANVPPETPCFGGQPWYTPAAMTAAFKLGFKLEHLSPITLALF
;
A
#
# COMPACT_ATOMS: atom_id res chain seq x y z
N MET A 1 30.54 -3.87 13.87
CA MET A 1 30.22 -3.01 12.70
C MET A 1 29.85 -3.79 11.44
N GLN A 2 30.76 -4.51 10.77
CA GLN A 2 30.42 -5.21 9.50
C GLN A 2 29.48 -6.43 9.70
N LYS A 3 29.62 -7.15 10.83
CA LYS A 3 28.72 -8.25 11.24
C LYS A 3 27.31 -7.79 11.62
N ASP A 4 27.18 -6.59 12.20
CA ASP A 4 25.88 -6.03 12.62
C ASP A 4 25.08 -5.53 11.41
N ALA A 5 25.75 -4.96 10.41
CA ALA A 5 25.14 -4.57 9.14
C ALA A 5 24.62 -5.79 8.34
N LEU A 6 25.37 -6.90 8.35
CA LEU A 6 24.95 -8.17 7.73
C LEU A 6 23.77 -8.82 8.48
N LYS A 7 23.75 -8.79 9.82
CA LYS A 7 22.59 -9.23 10.62
C LYS A 7 21.34 -8.38 10.34
N LYS A 8 21.49 -7.05 10.23
CA LYS A 8 20.39 -6.11 9.95
C LYS A 8 19.88 -6.19 8.50
N ALA A 9 20.71 -6.66 7.56
CA ALA A 9 20.32 -6.94 6.18
C ALA A 9 19.65 -8.31 6.02
N ALA A 10 20.09 -9.31 6.78
CA ALA A 10 19.46 -10.64 6.84
C ALA A 10 18.07 -10.59 7.47
N GLY A 11 17.91 -9.87 8.60
CA GLY A 11 16.59 -9.69 9.24
C GLY A 11 15.58 -8.98 8.33
N ARG A 12 16.01 -7.98 7.53
CA ARG A 12 15.14 -7.30 6.55
C ARG A 12 14.75 -8.18 5.36
N LYS A 13 15.59 -9.14 4.96
CA LYS A 13 15.24 -10.15 3.94
C LYS A 13 14.26 -11.21 4.46
N GLU A 14 14.25 -11.45 5.76
CA GLU A 14 13.42 -12.47 6.41
C GLU A 14 12.04 -11.97 6.80
N GLU A 15 11.94 -10.72 7.26
CA GLU A 15 10.66 -10.02 7.41
C GLU A 15 9.92 -9.96 6.07
N LEU A 16 10.65 -9.75 4.96
CA LEU A 16 10.11 -9.80 3.61
C LEU A 16 9.60 -11.21 3.22
N ALA A 17 10.29 -12.28 3.62
CA ALA A 17 9.87 -13.67 3.35
C ALA A 17 8.62 -14.11 4.13
N GLY A 18 8.39 -13.54 5.32
CA GLY A 18 7.15 -13.73 6.08
C GLY A 18 5.95 -13.11 5.37
N HIS A 19 6.10 -11.86 4.92
CA HIS A 19 5.08 -11.19 4.11
C HIS A 19 4.82 -11.95 2.80
N ILE A 20 5.85 -12.47 2.11
CA ILE A 20 5.72 -13.28 0.87
C ILE A 20 4.81 -14.51 1.05
N ARG A 21 4.88 -15.21 2.19
CA ARG A 21 4.05 -16.40 2.43
C ARG A 21 2.58 -16.04 2.71
N ALA A 22 2.35 -14.91 3.38
CA ALA A 22 1.00 -14.35 3.51
C ALA A 22 0.45 -13.88 2.14
N PHE A 23 1.31 -13.38 1.26
CA PHE A 23 0.98 -12.99 -0.11
C PHE A 23 0.58 -14.18 -1.01
N GLU A 24 1.29 -15.31 -0.94
CA GLU A 24 0.96 -16.53 -1.71
C GLU A 24 -0.43 -17.07 -1.32
N LEU A 25 -0.73 -17.14 -0.02
CA LEU A 25 -2.02 -17.60 0.49
C LEU A 25 -3.19 -16.66 0.11
N CYS A 26 -2.96 -15.34 0.05
CA CYS A 26 -3.95 -14.39 -0.41
C CYS A 26 -4.17 -14.44 -1.93
N ALA A 27 -3.12 -14.71 -2.72
CA ALA A 27 -3.21 -14.86 -4.17
C ALA A 27 -4.05 -16.10 -4.55
N GLU A 28 -3.79 -17.24 -3.92
CA GLU A 28 -4.54 -18.50 -4.12
C GLU A 28 -6.04 -18.34 -3.82
N ARG A 29 -6.39 -17.55 -2.79
CA ARG A 29 -7.78 -17.28 -2.42
C ARG A 29 -8.52 -16.43 -3.46
N SER A 30 -7.82 -15.52 -4.16
CA SER A 30 -8.42 -14.68 -5.20
C SER A 30 -8.60 -15.40 -6.53
N GLU A 31 -7.74 -16.39 -6.85
CA GLU A 31 -7.89 -17.21 -8.05
C GLU A 31 -9.12 -18.12 -7.96
N ALA A 32 -9.47 -18.58 -6.75
CA ALA A 32 -10.69 -19.33 -6.50
C ALA A 32 -11.97 -18.51 -6.76
N ASP A 33 -11.96 -17.20 -6.47
CA ASP A 33 -13.10 -16.30 -6.75
C ASP A 33 -13.23 -15.94 -8.24
N ILE A 34 -12.15 -16.06 -9.01
CA ILE A 34 -12.12 -15.80 -10.47
C ILE A 34 -12.69 -16.99 -11.26
N ALA A 35 -12.67 -18.20 -10.71
CA ALA A 35 -13.13 -19.42 -11.38
C ALA A 35 -14.67 -19.60 -11.41
N SER A 36 -15.45 -18.63 -10.92
CA SER A 36 -16.92 -18.68 -11.03
C SER A 36 -17.37 -18.33 -12.46
N PRO A 37 -18.00 -19.26 -13.20
CA PRO A 37 -18.34 -19.02 -14.59
C PRO A 37 -19.60 -18.16 -14.66
N LYS A 38 -19.44 -16.90 -15.05
CA LYS A 38 -20.52 -16.14 -15.68
C LYS A 38 -20.08 -15.80 -17.09
N ASP A 39 -20.52 -16.65 -18.01
CA ASP A 39 -20.55 -16.41 -19.44
C ASP A 39 -21.25 -15.07 -19.72
N ASP A 40 -20.79 -14.36 -20.76
CA ASP A 40 -21.32 -13.09 -21.35
C ASP A 40 -20.46 -11.81 -21.24
N LEU A 41 -19.13 -11.91 -21.26
CA LEU A 41 -18.24 -10.74 -21.44
C LEU A 41 -17.23 -10.96 -22.56
N LYS A 42 -17.71 -11.10 -23.82
CA LYS A 42 -16.83 -11.23 -25.00
C LYS A 42 -16.44 -9.92 -25.71
N ASP A 43 -17.04 -8.77 -25.41
CA ASP A 43 -16.82 -7.54 -26.22
C ASP A 43 -16.23 -6.31 -25.51
N LYS A 44 -15.66 -6.43 -24.30
CA LYS A 44 -15.07 -5.27 -23.58
C LYS A 44 -13.81 -5.59 -22.78
N CYS A 45 -12.85 -6.30 -23.38
CA CYS A 45 -11.66 -6.79 -22.66
C CYS A 45 -10.38 -6.01 -23.00
N ALA A 46 -10.26 -4.82 -22.43
CA ALA A 46 -8.99 -4.10 -22.23
C ALA A 46 -8.96 -3.33 -20.88
N PRO A 47 -10.09 -2.73 -20.40
CA PRO A 47 -10.16 -2.08 -19.08
C PRO A 47 -9.87 -3.01 -17.90
N ILE A 48 -9.97 -4.32 -18.13
CA ILE A 48 -10.10 -5.30 -17.06
C ILE A 48 -8.73 -5.64 -16.44
N ARG A 49 -7.62 -5.79 -17.18
CA ARG A 49 -6.37 -6.30 -16.57
C ARG A 49 -5.58 -5.29 -15.72
N CYS A 50 -5.50 -4.01 -16.10
CA CYS A 50 -4.89 -2.97 -15.24
C CYS A 50 -5.80 -2.60 -14.05
N PHE A 51 -7.12 -2.60 -14.25
CA PHE A 51 -8.07 -2.47 -13.15
C PHE A 51 -7.94 -3.64 -12.17
N PHE A 52 -7.66 -4.86 -12.66
CA PHE A 52 -7.38 -6.02 -11.82
C PHE A 52 -6.04 -5.89 -11.06
N LEU A 53 -5.00 -5.28 -11.64
CA LEU A 53 -3.77 -4.97 -10.91
C LEU A 53 -4.04 -3.97 -9.79
N MET A 54 -4.67 -2.81 -10.05
CA MET A 54 -5.06 -1.86 -9.00
C MET A 54 -6.00 -2.45 -7.94
N LYS A 55 -6.93 -3.33 -8.34
CA LYS A 55 -7.86 -4.00 -7.41
C LYS A 55 -7.14 -5.08 -6.60
N LYS A 56 -6.16 -5.80 -7.19
CA LYS A 56 -5.26 -6.70 -6.47
C LYS A 56 -4.42 -5.91 -5.47
N SER A 57 -3.82 -4.80 -5.88
CA SER A 57 -3.10 -3.88 -4.98
C SER A 57 -3.98 -3.46 -3.81
N PHE A 58 -5.23 -3.05 -4.07
CA PHE A 58 -6.18 -2.68 -3.03
C PHE A 58 -6.37 -3.79 -1.98
N TRP A 59 -6.58 -5.03 -2.40
CA TRP A 59 -6.71 -6.17 -1.48
C TRP A 59 -5.40 -6.48 -0.74
N LEU A 60 -4.26 -6.37 -1.41
CA LEU A 60 -2.94 -6.54 -0.80
C LEU A 60 -2.69 -5.49 0.28
N PHE A 61 -2.99 -4.23 -0.01
CA PHE A 61 -2.89 -3.14 0.95
C PHE A 61 -3.87 -3.30 2.11
N GLN A 62 -5.09 -3.78 1.86
CA GLN A 62 -6.08 -4.03 2.89
C GLN A 62 -5.64 -5.16 3.83
N ALA A 63 -5.16 -6.27 3.27
CA ALA A 63 -4.62 -7.38 4.05
C ALA A 63 -3.43 -6.94 4.90
N TRP A 64 -2.48 -6.20 4.31
CA TRP A 64 -1.33 -5.66 5.04
C TRP A 64 -1.75 -4.66 6.13
N LYS A 65 -2.75 -3.80 5.89
CA LYS A 65 -3.28 -2.86 6.88
C LYS A 65 -3.89 -3.58 8.08
N SER A 66 -4.69 -4.62 7.82
CA SER A 66 -5.23 -5.49 8.87
C SER A 66 -4.11 -6.19 9.63
N GLU A 67 -3.08 -6.66 8.91
CA GLU A 67 -1.95 -7.35 9.50
C GLU A 67 -1.17 -6.45 10.48
N LYS A 68 -0.85 -5.24 10.03
CA LYS A 68 -0.16 -4.25 10.86
C LYS A 68 -1.02 -3.74 12.00
N LEU A 69 -2.32 -3.56 11.79
CA LEU A 69 -3.22 -3.18 12.88
C LEU A 69 -3.19 -4.21 14.02
N LEU A 70 -3.27 -5.49 13.69
CA LEU A 70 -3.23 -6.56 14.69
C LEU A 70 -1.86 -6.62 15.39
N ALA A 71 -0.76 -6.47 14.64
CA ALA A 71 0.57 -6.39 15.24
C ALA A 71 0.72 -5.19 16.20
N ASP A 72 0.22 -4.01 15.81
CA ASP A 72 0.24 -2.80 16.65
C ASP A 72 -0.59 -2.99 17.92
N LEU A 73 -1.79 -3.59 17.81
CA LEU A 73 -2.64 -3.88 18.96
C LEU A 73 -2.00 -4.91 19.90
N GLY A 74 -1.38 -5.96 19.37
CA GLY A 74 -0.67 -6.97 20.16
C GLY A 74 0.51 -6.38 20.94
N ASN A 75 1.34 -5.57 20.27
CA ASN A 75 2.45 -4.88 20.90
C ASN A 75 1.99 -3.88 21.97
N ASN A 76 0.89 -3.17 21.72
CA ASN A 76 0.27 -2.27 22.70
C ASN A 76 -0.33 -3.02 23.90
N ALA A 77 -0.87 -4.22 23.70
CA ALA A 77 -1.38 -5.05 24.79
C ALA A 77 -0.23 -5.50 25.72
N LEU A 78 0.92 -5.87 25.14
CA LEU A 78 2.12 -6.23 25.89
C LEU A 78 2.69 -5.05 26.68
N SER A 79 2.71 -3.84 26.10
CA SER A 79 3.23 -2.65 26.77
C SER A 79 2.32 -2.15 27.90
N LYS A 80 1.00 -2.18 27.70
CA LYS A 80 0.01 -1.67 28.66
C LYS A 80 -0.28 -2.63 29.82
N LYS A 81 -0.07 -3.93 29.65
CA LYS A 81 -0.31 -4.94 30.68
C LYS A 81 1.01 -5.62 31.07
N PRO A 82 1.82 -5.02 31.96
CA PRO A 82 3.11 -5.58 32.35
C PRO A 82 3.00 -6.97 32.98
N ALA A 83 1.84 -7.37 33.53
CA ALA A 83 1.60 -8.73 34.02
C ALA A 83 1.51 -9.79 32.89
N LEU A 84 1.16 -9.39 31.66
CA LEU A 84 1.18 -10.28 30.50
C LEU A 84 2.60 -10.52 29.97
N SER A 85 3.54 -9.59 30.21
CA SER A 85 4.91 -9.70 29.70
C SER A 85 5.69 -10.91 30.24
N PRO A 86 5.67 -11.22 31.57
CA PRO A 86 6.28 -12.44 32.10
C PRO A 86 5.64 -13.72 31.53
N SER A 87 4.31 -13.76 31.46
CA SER A 87 3.57 -14.91 30.89
C SER A 87 3.88 -15.12 29.41
N PHE A 88 3.99 -14.03 28.65
CA PHE A 88 4.40 -14.04 27.25
C PHE A 88 5.84 -14.53 27.08
N ALA A 89 6.77 -14.06 27.92
CA ALA A 89 8.17 -14.49 27.90
C ALA A 89 8.30 -15.99 28.21
N GLU A 90 7.54 -16.50 29.18
CA GLU A 90 7.48 -17.93 29.49
C GLU A 90 6.91 -18.74 28.33
N ALA A 91 5.80 -18.29 27.74
CA ALA A 91 5.19 -18.94 26.58
C ALA A 91 6.12 -18.95 25.36
N LEU A 92 6.83 -17.84 25.11
CA LEU A 92 7.82 -17.74 24.04
C LEU A 92 9.01 -18.68 24.30
N SER A 93 9.48 -18.76 25.55
CA SER A 93 10.54 -19.69 25.95
C SER A 93 10.13 -21.15 25.72
N ARG A 94 8.90 -21.52 26.11
CA ARG A 94 8.34 -22.86 25.85
C ARG A 94 8.25 -23.16 24.35
N ALA A 95 7.75 -22.22 23.56
CA ALA A 95 7.63 -22.37 22.11
C ALA A 95 9.01 -22.51 21.43
N LYS A 96 10.01 -21.76 21.91
CA LYS A 96 11.41 -21.90 21.46
C LYS A 96 11.99 -23.27 21.82
N HIS A 97 11.73 -23.78 23.03
CA HIS A 97 12.16 -25.13 23.42
C HIS A 97 11.51 -26.20 22.53
N GLN A 98 10.25 -26.01 22.14
CA GLN A 98 9.57 -26.92 21.23
C GLN A 98 10.16 -26.89 19.81
N LEU A 99 10.50 -25.71 19.27
CA LEU A 99 11.24 -25.61 18.00
C LEU A 99 12.56 -26.37 18.03
N VAL A 100 13.31 -26.25 19.14
CA VAL A 100 14.58 -26.97 19.31
C VAL A 100 14.35 -28.48 19.33
N ALA A 101 13.28 -28.95 19.98
CA ALA A 101 12.91 -30.37 19.98
C ALA A 101 12.50 -30.86 18.59
N GLU A 102 11.67 -30.11 17.86
CA GLU A 102 11.23 -30.42 16.49
C GLU A 102 12.37 -30.41 15.48
N ALA A 103 13.39 -29.59 15.70
CA ALA A 103 14.61 -29.61 14.90
C ALA A 103 15.50 -30.84 15.16
N GLY A 104 15.13 -31.73 16.09
CA GLY A 104 15.89 -32.92 16.46
C GLY A 104 16.84 -32.70 17.63
N GLY A 105 16.58 -31.71 18.48
CA GLY A 105 17.37 -31.38 19.66
C GLY A 105 18.37 -30.23 19.44
N LEU A 106 19.08 -29.87 20.51
CA LEU A 106 19.92 -28.68 20.55
C LEU A 106 21.08 -28.70 19.54
N GLU A 107 21.66 -29.88 19.29
CA GLU A 107 22.75 -30.04 18.31
C GLU A 107 22.27 -29.81 16.88
N CYS A 108 21.14 -30.43 16.51
CA CYS A 108 20.51 -30.23 15.20
C CYS A 108 20.04 -28.78 15.03
N TRP A 109 19.47 -28.16 16.07
CA TRP A 109 19.14 -26.73 16.06
C TRP A 109 20.37 -25.85 15.83
N ASN A 110 21.47 -26.11 16.53
CA ASN A 110 22.70 -25.34 16.38
C ASN A 110 23.38 -25.55 15.02
N SER A 111 23.17 -26.71 14.39
CA SER A 111 23.63 -27.01 13.02
C SER A 111 22.85 -26.22 11.95
N LEU A 112 21.67 -25.69 12.27
CA LEU A 112 20.93 -24.83 11.36
C LEU A 112 21.69 -23.52 11.13
N LEU A 113 21.65 -23.08 9.86
CA LEU A 113 22.16 -21.78 9.46
C LEU A 113 21.51 -20.68 10.32
N PRO A 114 22.28 -19.70 10.83
CA PRO A 114 21.78 -18.67 11.75
C PRO A 114 20.51 -17.96 11.26
N PHE A 115 20.41 -17.73 9.95
CA PHE A 115 19.26 -17.10 9.31
C PHE A 115 17.97 -17.95 9.46
N LYS A 116 18.07 -19.28 9.27
CA LYS A 116 16.93 -20.19 9.45
C LYS A 116 16.41 -20.21 10.89
N ARG A 117 17.31 -20.12 11.87
CA ARG A 117 16.93 -20.03 13.29
C ARG A 117 16.20 -18.73 13.61
N THR A 118 16.77 -17.60 13.21
CA THR A 118 16.15 -16.27 13.37
C THR A 118 14.75 -16.25 12.74
N LYS A 119 14.59 -16.80 11.53
CA LYS A 119 13.30 -16.89 10.86
C LYS A 119 12.26 -17.67 11.67
N LEU A 120 12.63 -18.83 12.20
CA LEU A 120 11.72 -19.65 13.02
C LEU A 120 11.34 -18.93 14.31
N GLU A 121 12.30 -18.30 14.99
CA GLU A 121 12.03 -17.51 16.20
C GLU A 121 11.10 -16.32 15.94
N LEU A 122 11.38 -15.54 14.89
CA LEU A 122 10.54 -14.40 14.49
C LEU A 122 9.14 -14.83 14.08
N THR A 123 9.00 -15.99 13.43
CA THR A 123 7.69 -16.52 13.02
C THR A 123 6.83 -16.83 14.24
N ILE A 124 7.41 -17.44 15.27
CA ILE A 124 6.70 -17.73 16.53
C ILE A 124 6.34 -16.44 17.24
N GLU A 125 7.31 -15.54 17.42
CA GLU A 125 7.08 -14.26 18.09
C GLU A 125 5.96 -13.46 17.39
N PHE A 126 6.02 -13.37 16.06
CA PHE A 126 4.98 -12.75 15.25
C PHE A 126 3.61 -13.42 15.45
N SER A 127 3.55 -14.76 15.43
CA SER A 127 2.28 -15.49 15.64
C SER A 127 1.67 -15.24 17.03
N MET A 128 2.49 -15.11 18.06
CA MET A 128 2.02 -14.86 19.42
C MET A 128 1.55 -13.40 19.58
N VAL A 129 2.30 -12.43 19.04
CA VAL A 129 1.88 -11.02 18.98
C VAL A 129 0.58 -10.88 18.19
N TRP A 130 0.45 -11.62 17.10
CA TRP A 130 -0.76 -11.67 16.29
C TRP A 130 -1.98 -12.13 17.08
N THR A 131 -1.89 -13.26 17.79
CA THR A 131 -3.00 -13.78 18.61
C THR A 131 -3.41 -12.78 19.70
N LEU A 132 -2.43 -12.17 20.37
CA LEU A 132 -2.71 -11.10 21.33
C LEU A 132 -3.38 -9.89 20.67
N GLY A 133 -2.97 -9.55 19.47
CA GLY A 133 -3.59 -8.51 18.64
C GLY A 133 -5.04 -8.84 18.30
N GLN A 134 -5.34 -10.09 17.96
CA GLN A 134 -6.71 -10.55 17.71
C GLN A 134 -7.58 -10.47 18.97
N ASP A 135 -7.09 -10.94 20.11
CA ASP A 135 -7.81 -10.86 21.38
C ASP A 135 -8.07 -9.40 21.78
N ALA A 136 -7.07 -8.54 21.61
CA ALA A 136 -7.21 -7.11 21.85
C ALA A 136 -8.22 -6.47 20.90
N TYR A 137 -8.18 -6.81 19.61
CA TYR A 137 -9.13 -6.33 18.61
C TYR A 137 -10.56 -6.80 18.89
N LEU A 138 -10.76 -8.05 19.28
CA LEU A 138 -12.07 -8.58 19.66
C LEU A 138 -12.66 -7.87 20.89
N GLY A 139 -11.80 -7.43 21.81
CA GLY A 139 -12.19 -6.68 23.00
C GLY A 139 -12.51 -5.20 22.76
N LEU A 140 -12.24 -4.66 21.56
CA LEU A 140 -12.63 -3.30 21.19
C LEU A 140 -14.16 -3.22 20.95
N SER A 141 -14.75 -2.08 21.29
CA SER A 141 -16.12 -1.77 20.85
C SER A 141 -16.18 -1.64 19.32
N GLU A 142 -17.36 -1.80 18.73
CA GLU A 142 -17.52 -1.63 17.27
C GLU A 142 -17.11 -0.22 16.79
N ALA A 143 -17.26 0.80 17.64
CA ALA A 143 -16.79 2.15 17.35
C ALA A 143 -15.26 2.26 17.34
N GLU A 144 -14.58 1.56 18.25
CA GLU A 144 -13.11 1.53 18.33
C GLU A 144 -12.50 0.62 17.26
N LYS A 145 -13.13 -0.52 16.93
CA LYS A 145 -12.76 -1.33 15.76
C LYS A 145 -12.89 -0.51 14.50
N HIS A 146 -14.01 0.21 14.36
CA HIS A 146 -14.22 1.16 13.29
C HIS A 146 -13.10 2.19 13.30
N GLU A 147 -12.80 2.94 14.36
CA GLU A 147 -11.69 3.89 14.38
C GLU A 147 -10.32 3.27 14.05
N ALA A 148 -10.04 2.07 14.53
CA ALA A 148 -8.78 1.35 14.29
C ALA A 148 -8.61 0.90 12.82
N GLU A 149 -9.70 0.45 12.20
CA GLU A 149 -9.77 0.14 10.76
C GLU A 149 -9.84 1.42 9.90
N PHE A 150 -10.43 2.48 10.46
CA PHE A 150 -10.92 3.69 9.80
C PHE A 150 -10.17 4.96 10.22
N LEU A 151 -8.94 4.85 10.72
CA LEU A 151 -7.92 5.90 10.54
C LEU A 151 -7.52 6.07 9.05
N GLY A 152 -8.27 5.44 8.14
CA GLY A 152 -8.86 6.13 6.99
C GLY A 152 -10.40 6.32 7.11
N ALA A 153 -10.83 7.51 7.57
CA ALA A 153 -12.13 8.20 7.30
C ALA A 153 -13.29 8.41 8.33
N SER A 154 -13.13 8.56 9.66
CA SER A 154 -14.18 8.94 10.67
C SER A 154 -15.69 9.15 10.27
N TYR A 155 -16.59 8.49 11.01
CA TYR A 155 -17.95 8.98 11.28
C TYR A 155 -18.20 8.94 12.77
N GLY A 156 -18.86 9.99 13.27
CA GLY A 156 -19.29 10.11 14.66
C GLY A 156 -20.29 9.03 15.07
N ALA A 157 -20.35 8.84 16.38
CA ALA A 157 -21.12 7.83 17.08
C ALA A 157 -22.64 7.91 16.83
N ASP A 158 -23.26 6.76 17.14
CA ASP A 158 -24.66 6.47 17.39
C ASP A 158 -25.37 5.67 16.27
N CYS A 159 -25.93 4.52 16.70
CA CYS A 159 -26.66 3.46 16.02
C CYS A 159 -25.84 2.32 15.36
N GLU A 160 -26.26 1.08 15.66
CA GLU A 160 -25.88 -0.14 14.95
C GLU A 160 -25.89 0.08 13.44
N PRO A 161 -24.93 -0.49 12.67
CA PRO A 161 -24.88 -0.27 11.24
C PRO A 161 -26.12 -0.89 10.61
N THR A 162 -26.98 -0.05 10.04
CA THR A 162 -28.04 -0.53 9.16
C THR A 162 -27.44 -1.41 8.04
N PRO A 163 -28.17 -2.40 7.51
CA PRO A 163 -27.68 -3.27 6.44
C PRO A 163 -27.14 -2.50 5.23
N ALA A 164 -27.69 -1.31 4.95
CA ALA A 164 -27.21 -0.39 3.93
C ALA A 164 -25.82 0.19 4.23
N LYS A 165 -25.52 0.48 5.50
CA LYS A 165 -24.22 0.99 5.97
C LYS A 165 -23.16 -0.11 5.94
N ALA A 166 -23.49 -1.34 6.38
CA ALA A 166 -22.61 -2.50 6.26
C ALA A 166 -22.30 -2.86 4.79
N HIS A 167 -23.31 -2.79 3.91
CA HIS A 167 -23.13 -2.96 2.46
C HIS A 167 -22.30 -1.85 1.83
N ALA A 168 -22.51 -0.59 2.25
CA ALA A 168 -21.71 0.54 1.80
C ALA A 168 -20.25 0.41 2.24
N LEU A 169 -19.97 -0.13 3.43
CA LEU A 169 -18.62 -0.41 3.93
C LEU A 169 -17.94 -1.54 3.15
N ASN A 170 -18.62 -2.67 2.92
CA ASN A 170 -18.12 -3.76 2.09
C ASN A 170 -17.91 -3.37 0.62
N LYS A 171 -18.61 -2.34 0.14
CA LYS A 171 -18.44 -1.78 -1.21
C LYS A 171 -17.54 -0.54 -1.25
N SER A 172 -17.17 0.05 -0.12
CA SER A 172 -16.42 1.31 -0.11
C SER A 172 -14.94 1.03 -0.29
N SER A 173 -14.41 1.42 -1.44
CA SER A 173 -12.97 1.62 -1.63
C SER A 173 -12.44 2.55 -0.53
N GLN A 174 -11.37 2.15 0.16
CA GLN A 174 -10.61 2.94 1.13
C GLN A 174 -9.17 3.21 0.64
N GLY A 175 -8.38 3.95 1.40
CA GLY A 175 -6.96 4.18 1.11
C GLY A 175 -6.69 5.21 0.01
N ALA A 176 -5.49 5.17 -0.58
CA ALA A 176 -5.00 6.18 -1.51
C ALA A 176 -5.94 6.37 -2.71
N VAL A 177 -6.38 5.28 -3.33
CA VAL A 177 -7.30 5.32 -4.47
C VAL A 177 -8.58 6.09 -4.13
N LYS A 178 -9.13 5.84 -2.93
CA LYS A 178 -10.30 6.58 -2.46
C LYS A 178 -9.97 8.04 -2.19
N ALA A 179 -8.88 8.32 -1.49
CA ALA A 179 -8.44 9.67 -1.19
C ALA A 179 -8.28 10.50 -2.47
N ILE A 180 -7.60 9.95 -3.48
CA ILE A 180 -7.40 10.55 -4.80
C ILE A 180 -8.74 10.79 -5.51
N SER A 181 -9.67 9.83 -5.45
CA SER A 181 -11.01 10.01 -6.00
C SER A 181 -11.79 11.15 -5.30
N LEU A 182 -11.67 11.27 -3.98
CA LEU A 182 -12.27 12.39 -3.23
C LEU A 182 -11.59 13.72 -3.59
N ALA A 183 -10.26 13.74 -3.70
CA ALA A 183 -9.48 14.90 -4.13
C ALA A 183 -9.97 15.42 -5.48
N SER A 184 -10.10 14.55 -6.48
CA SER A 184 -10.63 14.95 -7.78
C SER A 184 -12.03 15.54 -7.68
N ARG A 185 -12.93 14.95 -6.88
CA ARG A 185 -14.29 15.50 -6.70
C ARG A 185 -14.30 16.87 -6.04
N ILE A 186 -13.37 17.15 -5.14
CA ILE A 186 -13.26 18.45 -4.46
C ILE A 186 -12.58 19.48 -5.38
N PHE A 187 -11.49 19.10 -6.06
CA PHE A 187 -10.63 20.01 -6.80
C PHE A 187 -11.07 20.23 -8.24
N ASN A 188 -11.92 19.37 -8.81
CA ASN A 188 -12.47 19.55 -10.16
C ASN A 188 -13.41 20.76 -10.28
N ASN A 189 -13.80 21.42 -9.18
CA ASN A 189 -14.48 22.71 -9.27
C ASN A 189 -13.43 23.82 -9.56
N LYS A 190 -13.24 24.05 -10.86
CA LYS A 190 -12.04 24.59 -11.51
C LYS A 190 -11.49 25.91 -10.97
N ASP A 191 -12.32 26.77 -10.39
CA ASP A 191 -11.91 28.16 -10.17
C ASP A 191 -11.21 28.38 -8.83
N THR A 192 -11.64 27.69 -7.77
CA THR A 192 -11.12 27.99 -6.41
C THR A 192 -9.78 27.31 -6.15
N TYR A 193 -9.63 26.06 -6.58
CA TYR A 193 -8.39 25.30 -6.41
C TYR A 193 -7.26 25.87 -7.28
N CYS A 194 -7.51 26.07 -8.58
CA CYS A 194 -6.51 26.63 -9.49
C CYS A 194 -6.04 28.02 -9.03
N TRP A 195 -6.99 28.92 -8.74
CA TRP A 195 -6.65 30.26 -8.23
C TRP A 195 -5.80 30.21 -6.95
N TYR A 196 -6.10 29.29 -6.03
CA TYR A 196 -5.32 29.15 -4.80
C TYR A 196 -3.88 28.68 -5.07
N MET A 197 -3.71 27.71 -5.97
CA MET A 197 -2.39 27.20 -6.34
C MET A 197 -1.56 28.23 -7.10
N GLU A 198 -2.16 28.97 -8.04
CA GLU A 198 -1.49 30.06 -8.78
C GLU A 198 -0.98 31.15 -7.83
N ASN A 199 -1.79 31.54 -6.85
CA ASN A 199 -1.39 32.54 -5.84
C ASN A 199 -0.24 32.08 -4.95
N ARG A 200 0.08 30.78 -4.93
CA ARG A 200 1.25 30.23 -4.25
C ARG A 200 2.47 30.09 -5.14
N GLY A 201 2.38 30.53 -6.40
CA GLY A 201 3.43 30.36 -7.40
C GLY A 201 3.59 28.93 -7.87
N LEU A 202 2.59 28.06 -7.61
CA LEU A 202 2.56 26.70 -8.16
C LEU A 202 1.96 26.73 -9.55
N VAL A 203 2.42 25.84 -10.42
CA VAL A 203 1.81 25.66 -11.73
C VAL A 203 0.43 25.05 -11.50
N ALA A 204 -0.63 25.84 -11.66
CA ALA A 204 -1.99 25.33 -11.56
C ALA A 204 -2.35 24.53 -12.81
N SER A 205 -1.85 23.30 -12.87
CA SER A 205 -2.47 22.28 -13.70
C SER A 205 -3.79 21.86 -13.08
N GLN A 206 -4.82 21.68 -13.92
CA GLN A 206 -6.09 21.11 -13.47
C GLN A 206 -5.82 19.78 -12.78
N PHE A 207 -6.43 19.57 -11.61
CA PHE A 207 -6.36 18.27 -10.96
C PHE A 207 -6.93 17.21 -11.91
N PRO A 208 -6.32 16.03 -12.05
CA PRO A 208 -6.76 15.07 -13.05
C PRO A 208 -8.22 14.65 -12.85
N ASP A 209 -8.96 14.63 -13.95
CA ASP A 209 -10.38 14.29 -13.92
C ASP A 209 -10.58 12.78 -13.78
N MET A 210 -11.11 12.38 -12.63
CA MET A 210 -11.39 10.99 -12.30
C MET A 210 -12.78 10.53 -12.77
N SER A 211 -13.62 11.43 -13.31
CA SER A 211 -14.96 11.09 -13.78
C SER A 211 -14.96 10.44 -15.17
N ASN A 212 -13.98 10.79 -16.01
CA ASN A 212 -13.67 10.10 -17.26
C ASN A 212 -12.48 9.16 -17.04
N VAL A 213 -12.75 7.95 -16.54
CA VAL A 213 -11.74 6.97 -16.12
C VAL A 213 -10.89 6.48 -17.29
N ARG A 214 -9.80 7.20 -17.60
CA ARG A 214 -8.70 6.67 -18.39
C ARG A 214 -7.76 5.88 -17.49
N PHE A 215 -7.05 4.91 -18.05
CA PHE A 215 -6.20 3.97 -17.29
C PHE A 215 -5.20 4.64 -16.33
N GLN A 216 -4.71 5.83 -16.67
CA GLN A 216 -3.67 6.56 -15.94
C GLN A 216 -4.20 7.63 -14.98
N SER A 217 -5.52 7.89 -14.94
CA SER A 217 -6.02 9.04 -14.19
C SER A 217 -5.73 8.96 -12.69
N HIS A 218 -5.78 7.74 -12.11
CA HIS A 218 -5.48 7.53 -10.69
C HIS A 218 -3.99 7.74 -10.39
N THR A 219 -3.11 7.36 -11.30
CA THR A 219 -1.67 7.49 -11.10
C THR A 219 -1.23 8.94 -11.28
N GLU A 220 -1.70 9.62 -12.33
CA GLU A 220 -1.52 11.07 -12.53
C GLU A 220 -2.04 11.88 -11.33
N ALA A 221 -3.22 11.54 -10.81
CA ALA A 221 -3.76 12.23 -9.64
C ALA A 221 -2.98 11.90 -8.36
N ALA A 222 -2.42 10.70 -8.23
CA ALA A 222 -1.51 10.38 -7.13
C ALA A 222 -0.23 11.24 -7.20
N GLU A 223 0.32 11.45 -8.40
CA GLU A 223 1.49 12.31 -8.61
C GLU A 223 1.24 13.73 -8.10
N VAL A 224 0.11 14.34 -8.51
CA VAL A 224 -0.28 15.68 -8.05
C VAL A 224 -0.47 15.72 -6.53
N VAL A 225 -1.14 14.72 -5.95
CA VAL A 225 -1.34 14.63 -4.50
C VAL A 225 -0.01 14.58 -3.73
N LEU A 226 1.01 13.90 -4.25
CA LEU A 226 2.32 13.83 -3.60
C LEU A 226 3.15 15.10 -3.82
N MET A 227 3.17 15.63 -5.04
CA MET A 227 3.93 16.83 -5.39
C MET A 227 3.45 18.05 -4.58
N ASP A 228 2.13 18.22 -4.51
CA ASP A 228 1.50 19.38 -3.87
C ASP A 228 0.92 19.03 -2.49
N HIS A 229 1.36 17.93 -1.87
CA HIS A 229 0.78 17.39 -0.61
C HIS A 229 0.54 18.46 0.45
N GLN A 230 1.56 19.28 0.73
CA GLN A 230 1.48 20.33 1.72
C GLN A 230 0.55 21.48 1.28
N ALA A 231 0.62 21.89 0.00
CA ALA A 231 -0.24 22.94 -0.54
C ALA A 231 -1.72 22.53 -0.55
N ILE A 232 -2.00 21.23 -0.78
CA ILE A 232 -3.35 20.67 -0.74
C ILE A 232 -3.91 20.69 0.69
N LEU A 233 -3.10 20.36 1.70
CA LEU A 233 -3.53 20.45 3.10
C LEU A 233 -3.88 21.90 3.48
N GLU A 234 -3.01 22.85 3.11
CA GLU A 234 -3.22 24.28 3.38
C GLU A 234 -4.41 24.85 2.58
N PHE A 235 -4.69 24.31 1.39
CA PHE A 235 -5.90 24.62 0.64
C PHE A 235 -7.15 24.16 1.38
N LEU A 236 -7.16 22.95 1.94
CA LEU A 236 -8.31 22.46 2.71
C LEU A 236 -8.54 23.31 3.97
N GLU A 237 -7.49 23.77 4.63
CA GLU A 237 -7.57 24.71 5.76
C GLU A 237 -8.13 26.07 5.32
N PHE A 238 -7.68 26.59 4.18
CA PHE A 238 -8.26 27.80 3.59
C PHE A 238 -9.76 27.66 3.26
N VAL A 239 -10.17 26.51 2.73
CA VAL A 239 -11.59 26.20 2.47
C VAL A 239 -12.38 26.15 3.78
N GLN A 240 -11.78 25.61 4.85
CA GLN A 240 -12.39 25.61 6.17
C GLN A 240 -12.63 27.04 6.67
N ASP A 241 -11.63 27.91 6.58
CA ASP A 241 -11.71 29.29 7.07
C ASP A 241 -12.72 30.15 6.29
N LYS A 242 -12.85 29.91 4.97
CA LYS A 242 -13.85 30.60 4.13
C LYS A 242 -15.30 30.23 4.46
N LYS A 243 -15.54 29.09 5.10
CA LYS A 243 -16.91 28.64 5.42
C LYS A 243 -17.44 29.37 6.65
N GLY A 244 -18.67 29.86 6.59
CA GLY A 244 -19.31 30.60 7.69
C GLY A 244 -19.37 29.81 9.02
N HIS A 245 -19.49 28.48 8.96
CA HIS A 245 -19.46 27.62 10.15
C HIS A 245 -18.06 27.08 10.51
N ARG A 246 -17.02 27.43 9.73
CA ARG A 246 -15.63 26.95 9.87
C ARG A 246 -15.48 25.43 10.01
N LYS A 247 -16.38 24.69 9.36
CA LYS A 247 -16.40 23.23 9.34
C LYS A 247 -16.27 22.76 7.91
N LEU A 248 -15.33 21.85 7.71
CA LEU A 248 -15.23 21.08 6.49
C LEU A 248 -16.48 20.20 6.34
N ASN A 249 -16.89 19.97 5.10
CA ASN A 249 -17.92 18.97 4.83
C ASN A 249 -17.35 17.57 5.03
N LEU A 250 -18.23 16.58 5.03
CA LEU A 250 -17.90 15.20 5.30
C LEU A 250 -16.84 14.62 4.34
N ILE A 251 -16.89 15.00 3.07
CA ILE A 251 -15.99 14.52 2.03
C ILE A 251 -14.60 15.16 2.20
N GLU A 252 -14.55 16.46 2.50
CA GLU A 252 -13.32 17.21 2.78
C GLU A 252 -12.63 16.73 4.05
N VAL A 253 -13.37 16.48 5.13
CA VAL A 253 -12.83 15.89 6.37
C VAL A 253 -12.22 14.53 6.07
N SER A 254 -12.91 13.70 5.30
CA SER A 254 -12.42 12.36 4.91
C SER A 254 -11.13 12.46 4.12
N LEU A 255 -11.03 13.41 3.17
CA LEU A 255 -9.81 13.65 2.42
C LEU A 255 -8.68 14.18 3.32
N TYR A 256 -8.95 15.20 4.14
CA TYR A 256 -7.96 15.80 5.04
C TYR A 256 -7.34 14.76 5.98
N LYS A 257 -8.18 13.89 6.57
CA LYS A 257 -7.72 12.77 7.40
C LYS A 257 -6.90 11.75 6.59
N ALA A 258 -7.35 11.42 5.39
CA ALA A 258 -6.64 10.49 4.53
C ALA A 258 -5.24 11.00 4.15
N LEU A 259 -5.08 12.31 3.87
CA LEU A 259 -3.80 12.91 3.53
C LEU A 259 -2.84 13.05 4.73
N HIS A 260 -3.36 13.06 5.95
CA HIS A 260 -2.55 12.97 7.18
C HIS A 260 -2.16 11.54 7.56
N CYS A 261 -2.85 10.54 7.01
CA CYS A 261 -2.61 9.15 7.32
C CYS A 261 -1.38 8.62 6.58
N LEU A 262 -0.31 8.29 7.33
CA LEU A 262 0.93 7.75 6.77
C LEU A 262 0.71 6.47 5.95
N LYS A 263 -0.24 5.62 6.35
CA LYS A 263 -0.57 4.38 5.60
C LYS A 263 -1.16 4.72 4.21
N THR A 264 -2.02 5.72 4.13
CA THR A 264 -2.60 6.21 2.86
C THR A 264 -1.54 6.90 1.99
N ILE A 265 -0.66 7.70 2.58
CA ILE A 265 0.45 8.31 1.84
C ILE A 265 1.40 7.23 1.32
N MET A 266 1.66 6.18 2.09
CA MET A 266 2.48 5.04 1.66
C MET A 266 1.90 4.32 0.44
N GLU A 267 0.58 4.12 0.41
CA GLU A 267 -0.12 3.61 -0.77
C GLU A 267 0.05 4.54 -1.97
N ALA A 268 -0.13 5.85 -1.80
CA ALA A 268 0.02 6.82 -2.89
C ALA A 268 1.46 6.86 -3.42
N VAL A 269 2.47 6.86 -2.54
CA VAL A 269 3.90 6.75 -2.91
C VAL A 269 4.16 5.48 -3.69
N THR A 270 3.62 4.35 -3.25
CA THR A 270 3.79 3.05 -3.92
C THR A 270 3.17 3.06 -5.32
N ILE A 271 1.98 3.66 -5.47
CA ILE A 271 1.31 3.83 -6.76
C ILE A 271 2.17 4.65 -7.73
N VAL A 272 2.73 5.77 -7.27
CA VAL A 272 3.60 6.64 -8.10
C VAL A 272 4.90 5.94 -8.51
N ILE A 273 5.52 5.18 -7.58
CA ILE A 273 6.71 4.38 -7.91
C ILE A 273 6.40 3.34 -8.98
N TYR A 274 5.28 2.62 -8.84
CA TYR A 274 4.85 1.63 -9.85
C TYR A 274 4.54 2.29 -11.19
N ASP A 275 3.89 3.45 -11.17
CA ASP A 275 3.55 4.17 -12.39
C ASP A 275 4.82 4.59 -13.15
N SER A 276 5.73 5.26 -12.46
CA SER A 276 6.97 5.77 -13.04
C SER A 276 7.91 4.66 -13.54
N ILE A 277 7.95 3.51 -12.86
CA ILE A 277 8.90 2.44 -13.18
C ILE A 277 8.33 1.46 -14.20
N VAL A 278 7.06 1.09 -14.10
CA VAL A 278 6.47 0.00 -14.87
C VAL A 278 5.37 0.50 -15.79
N LEU A 279 4.33 1.12 -15.22
CA LEU A 279 3.10 1.39 -15.97
C LEU A 279 3.32 2.36 -17.11
N HIS A 280 3.95 3.51 -16.85
CA HIS A 280 4.13 4.54 -17.84
C HIS A 280 5.06 4.10 -18.98
N PRO A 281 6.26 3.54 -18.72
CA PRO A 281 7.12 3.07 -19.80
C PRO A 281 6.49 1.92 -20.58
N TYR A 282 5.75 1.03 -19.92
CA TYR A 282 4.99 -0.03 -20.57
C TYR A 282 3.89 0.52 -21.49
N LEU A 283 3.10 1.48 -21.02
CA LEU A 283 2.06 2.12 -21.84
C LEU A 283 2.67 2.86 -23.04
N LYS A 284 3.83 3.48 -22.88
CA LYS A 284 4.60 4.08 -23.99
C LYS A 284 5.05 3.04 -25.00
N MET A 285 5.40 1.83 -24.57
CA MET A 285 5.74 0.71 -25.47
C MET A 285 4.49 0.21 -26.21
N VAL A 286 3.36 0.04 -25.52
CA VAL A 286 2.11 -0.45 -26.12
C VAL A 286 1.49 0.57 -27.08
N TRP A 287 1.60 1.86 -26.79
CA TRP A 287 1.09 2.97 -27.62
C TRP A 287 2.18 3.64 -28.46
N GLY A 288 3.34 3.00 -28.59
CA GLY A 288 4.49 3.54 -29.30
C GLY A 288 4.36 3.46 -30.82
N PRO A 289 5.20 4.20 -31.57
CA PRO A 289 5.25 4.08 -33.02
C PRO A 289 5.61 2.64 -33.42
N GLY A 290 4.82 2.05 -34.30
CA GLY A 290 4.99 0.65 -34.74
C GLY A 290 4.04 -0.36 -34.08
N THR A 291 3.30 0.03 -33.03
CA THR A 291 2.25 -0.81 -32.42
C THR A 291 0.83 -0.34 -32.72
N GLU A 292 0.68 0.68 -33.57
CA GLU A 292 -0.61 1.28 -33.95
C GLU A 292 -1.58 0.28 -34.61
N SER A 293 -1.05 -0.76 -35.26
CA SER A 293 -1.82 -1.82 -35.92
C SER A 293 -1.94 -3.11 -35.09
N LEU A 294 -1.25 -3.18 -33.94
CA LEU A 294 -1.27 -4.36 -33.07
C LEU A 294 -2.61 -4.42 -32.33
N ASN A 295 -3.32 -5.52 -32.49
CA ASN A 295 -4.54 -5.77 -31.73
C ASN A 295 -4.18 -5.91 -30.24
N VAL A 296 -5.05 -5.40 -29.37
CA VAL A 296 -4.92 -5.56 -27.92
C VAL A 296 -4.83 -7.03 -27.48
N LEU A 297 -5.44 -7.95 -28.24
CA LEU A 297 -5.41 -9.39 -28.01
C LEU A 297 -4.04 -10.02 -28.34
N ASP A 298 -3.26 -9.35 -29.19
CA ASP A 298 -1.94 -9.82 -29.65
C ASP A 298 -0.79 -9.25 -28.80
N LEU A 299 -1.10 -8.46 -27.75
CA LEU A 299 -0.13 -7.92 -26.80
C LEU A 299 0.49 -8.98 -25.87
N GLY A 300 0.08 -10.25 -25.99
CA GLY A 300 0.55 -11.36 -25.16
C GLY A 300 2.08 -11.46 -25.07
N LEU A 301 2.77 -11.30 -26.21
CA LEU A 301 4.23 -11.34 -26.27
C LEU A 301 4.88 -10.12 -25.59
N LEU A 302 4.25 -8.95 -25.70
CA LEU A 302 4.71 -7.70 -25.07
C LEU A 302 4.52 -7.73 -23.55
N HIS A 303 3.71 -8.63 -23.00
CA HIS A 303 3.57 -8.80 -21.55
C HIS A 303 4.71 -9.60 -20.91
N GLU A 304 5.54 -10.31 -21.68
CA GLU A 304 6.67 -11.06 -21.13
C GLU A 304 7.79 -10.13 -20.65
N GLU A 305 8.02 -9.01 -21.33
CA GLU A 305 9.08 -8.07 -20.95
C GLU A 305 8.80 -7.37 -19.60
N PRO A 306 7.59 -6.85 -19.32
CA PRO A 306 7.23 -6.35 -17.98
C PRO A 306 7.36 -7.41 -16.90
N LYS A 307 6.96 -8.67 -17.15
CA LYS A 307 7.10 -9.75 -16.16
C LYS A 307 8.56 -10.00 -15.80
N GLN A 308 9.45 -10.03 -16.80
CA GLN A 308 10.89 -10.19 -16.57
C GLN A 308 11.45 -9.00 -15.79
N HIS A 309 11.00 -7.79 -16.10
CA HIS A 309 11.39 -6.58 -15.40
C HIS A 309 10.92 -6.56 -13.93
N LEU A 310 9.67 -6.92 -13.67
CA LEU A 310 9.14 -7.08 -12.31
C LEU A 310 9.94 -8.11 -11.52
N LYS A 311 10.28 -9.25 -12.14
CA LYS A 311 11.13 -10.28 -11.51
C LYS A 311 12.53 -9.77 -11.18
N LEU A 312 13.10 -8.92 -12.05
CA LEU A 312 14.40 -8.30 -11.82
C LEU A 312 14.36 -7.32 -10.64
N ILE A 313 13.32 -6.48 -10.55
CA ILE A 313 13.11 -5.57 -9.41
C ILE A 313 12.90 -6.36 -8.12
N TYR A 314 12.06 -7.41 -8.16
CA TYR A 314 11.78 -8.27 -7.02
C TYR A 314 13.05 -8.94 -6.48
N THR A 315 13.92 -9.41 -7.39
CA THR A 315 15.18 -10.07 -7.03
C THR A 315 16.23 -9.06 -6.51
N ASN A 316 16.17 -7.82 -6.98
CA ASN A 316 17.10 -6.76 -6.57
C ASN A 316 16.40 -5.45 -6.19
N PRO A 317 15.77 -5.37 -5.00
CA PRO A 317 15.06 -4.17 -4.54
C PRO A 317 15.93 -2.91 -4.42
N LYS A 318 17.26 -3.09 -4.35
CA LYS A 318 18.22 -1.98 -4.31
C LYS A 318 18.25 -1.18 -5.61
N LEU A 319 17.68 -1.70 -6.69
CA LEU A 319 17.49 -0.93 -7.92
C LEU A 319 16.52 0.23 -7.73
N ILE A 320 15.63 0.18 -6.75
CA ILE A 320 14.69 1.26 -6.45
C ILE A 320 15.10 2.01 -5.18
N PHE A 321 15.44 1.26 -4.13
CA PHE A 321 15.70 1.80 -2.79
C PHE A 321 17.19 1.88 -2.44
N GLY A 322 18.09 1.72 -3.42
CA GLY A 322 19.53 1.84 -3.23
C GLY A 322 19.96 3.27 -2.95
N ALA A 323 21.13 3.44 -2.34
CA ALA A 323 21.76 4.76 -2.27
C ALA A 323 22.27 5.15 -3.66
N ASN A 324 21.90 6.34 -4.16
CA ASN A 324 22.34 6.89 -5.46
C ASN A 324 21.97 6.03 -6.67
N VAL A 325 20.72 5.58 -6.77
CA VAL A 325 20.22 4.93 -7.98
C VAL A 325 19.95 5.99 -9.05
N PRO A 326 20.53 5.88 -10.27
CA PRO A 326 20.16 6.70 -11.41
C PRO A 326 18.68 6.45 -11.80
N PRO A 327 17.89 7.48 -12.14
CA PRO A 327 16.47 7.35 -12.50
C PRO A 327 16.18 6.30 -13.59
N GLU A 328 17.12 6.10 -14.51
CA GLU A 328 17.01 5.21 -15.65
C GLU A 328 17.19 3.74 -15.27
N THR A 329 17.88 3.46 -14.16
CA THR A 329 18.27 2.10 -13.75
C THR A 329 17.09 1.22 -13.35
N PRO A 330 16.10 1.69 -12.55
CA PRO A 330 14.96 0.86 -12.20
C PRO A 330 13.89 0.84 -13.28
N CYS A 331 13.86 1.80 -14.20
CA CYS A 331 12.74 2.04 -15.10
C CYS A 331 12.65 0.99 -16.21
N PHE A 332 11.45 0.53 -16.54
CA PHE A 332 11.23 -0.42 -17.64
C PHE A 332 11.75 0.16 -18.96
N GLY A 333 12.56 -0.62 -19.68
CA GLY A 333 13.22 -0.18 -20.91
C GLY A 333 14.35 0.84 -20.72
N GLY A 334 14.82 1.06 -19.48
CA GLY A 334 15.93 1.97 -19.18
C GLY A 334 15.62 3.45 -19.45
N GLN A 335 14.34 3.82 -19.43
CA GLN A 335 13.88 5.18 -19.72
C GLN A 335 14.02 6.09 -18.49
N PRO A 336 14.16 7.42 -18.64
CA PRO A 336 14.02 8.33 -17.51
C PRO A 336 12.58 8.27 -16.95
N TRP A 337 12.41 8.66 -15.68
CA TRP A 337 11.07 8.82 -15.11
C TRP A 337 10.26 9.84 -15.88
N TYR A 338 8.98 9.53 -16.12
CA TYR A 338 8.08 10.43 -16.82
C TYR A 338 7.87 11.74 -16.06
N THR A 339 7.63 11.65 -14.75
CA THR A 339 7.49 12.80 -13.85
C THR A 339 8.56 12.77 -12.74
N PRO A 340 9.79 13.26 -12.99
CA PRO A 340 10.86 13.23 -11.99
C PRO A 340 10.54 13.98 -10.70
N ALA A 341 9.72 15.03 -10.79
CA ALA A 341 9.24 15.78 -9.64
C ALA A 341 8.35 14.93 -8.72
N ALA A 342 7.46 14.11 -9.30
CA ALA A 342 6.60 13.21 -8.54
C ALA A 342 7.41 12.12 -7.81
N MET A 343 8.40 11.52 -8.49
CA MET A 343 9.31 10.57 -7.86
C MET A 343 10.15 11.20 -6.74
N THR A 344 10.61 12.44 -6.93
CA THR A 344 11.32 13.19 -5.90
C THR A 344 10.43 13.44 -4.68
N ALA A 345 9.18 13.86 -4.89
CA ALA A 345 8.20 14.05 -3.83
C ALA A 345 7.86 12.74 -3.11
N ALA A 346 7.69 11.65 -3.88
CA ALA A 346 7.42 10.31 -3.39
C ALA A 346 8.54 9.81 -2.46
N PHE A 347 9.81 9.95 -2.86
CA PHE A 347 10.95 9.58 -2.01
C PHE A 347 11.11 10.52 -0.81
N LYS A 348 10.88 11.82 -0.97
CA LYS A 348 10.91 12.80 0.13
C LYS A 348 9.92 12.42 1.24
N LEU A 349 8.70 12.02 0.88
CA LEU A 349 7.69 11.51 1.81
C LEU A 349 8.05 10.10 2.29
N GLY A 350 8.62 9.28 1.41
CA GLY A 350 9.06 7.91 1.65
C GLY A 350 10.10 7.74 2.76
N PHE A 351 10.96 8.74 3.00
CA PHE A 351 11.92 8.71 4.12
C PHE A 351 11.26 8.52 5.50
N LYS A 352 9.99 8.88 5.65
CA LYS A 352 9.23 8.72 6.90
C LYS A 352 8.47 7.39 6.98
N LEU A 353 8.55 6.55 5.95
CA LEU A 353 7.71 5.37 5.76
C LEU A 353 8.52 4.08 5.91
N GLU A 354 8.54 3.53 7.11
CA GLU A 354 9.37 2.36 7.47
C GLU A 354 9.09 1.10 6.62
N HIS A 355 7.86 0.98 6.10
CA HIS A 355 7.40 -0.18 5.34
C HIS A 355 7.24 0.08 3.84
N LEU A 356 7.76 1.19 3.31
CA LEU A 356 7.61 1.52 1.89
C LEU A 356 8.20 0.46 0.96
N SER A 357 9.42 -0.02 1.27
CA SER A 357 10.10 -1.03 0.45
C SER A 357 9.34 -2.36 0.35
N PRO A 358 8.97 -3.04 1.47
CA PRO A 358 8.25 -4.31 1.38
C PRO A 358 6.90 -4.18 0.69
N ILE A 359 6.19 -3.07 0.88
CA ILE A 359 4.89 -2.83 0.24
C ILE A 359 5.03 -2.61 -1.26
N THR A 360 6.03 -1.82 -1.69
CA THR A 360 6.28 -1.60 -3.11
C THR A 360 6.65 -2.90 -3.81
N LEU A 361 7.45 -3.76 -3.16
CA LEU A 361 7.80 -5.07 -3.68
C LEU A 361 6.62 -6.04 -3.72
N ALA A 362 5.62 -5.88 -2.86
CA ALA A 362 4.40 -6.67 -2.92
C ALA A 362 3.47 -6.25 -4.06
N LEU A 363 3.59 -5.00 -4.52
CA LEU A 363 2.85 -4.50 -5.66
C LEU A 363 3.41 -5.04 -7.00
N PHE A 364 4.74 -5.24 -7.07
CA PHE A 364 5.43 -5.83 -8.21
C PHE A 364 5.27 -7.36 -8.24
#